data_AF-A0A5C7E572-F1
#
_entry.id   AF-A0A5C7E572-F1
#
_cell.length_a   1.000
_cell.length_b   1.000
_cell.length_c   1.000
_cell.angle_alpha   90.00
_cell.angle_beta   90.00
_cell.angle_gamma   90.00
#
_symmetry.space_group_name_H-M   'P 1'
#
loop_
_entity.id
_entity.type
_entity.pdbx_description
1 polymer ?
#
loop_
_entity_poly.entity_id
_entity_poly.type
_entity_poly.pdbx_seq_one_letter_code
_entity_poly.pdbx_strand_id
1 'polypeptide(L)'
;MKKLLLILSMLMCMCFTFANAEVNYTTSQQDITIEKTIDNNTTQKTFKNYTNSVIIIAAIVYIVIAIVLIIYGVKGKVIVYRNILDVSLCVALFAALPVIWIIILTMFFLQVERNITLIILGIMAFIWISVLLYIACITLKDNRYNPLLSILILPLKIILGLWFGLSLFGALKKGEGKTVAERKEDKQNSLVHFAISSGLIYALMRDKPLKK
;
A
#
# COMPACT_ATOMS: atom_id res chain seq x y z
N MET A 1 11.57 18.27 -16.04
CA MET A 1 12.16 16.93 -15.78
C MET A 1 13.16 16.94 -14.62
N LYS A 2 14.13 17.87 -14.55
CA LYS A 2 15.15 17.93 -13.47
C LYS A 2 14.58 18.02 -12.03
N LYS A 3 13.48 18.76 -11.81
CA LYS A 3 12.85 18.90 -10.48
C LYS A 3 12.12 17.63 -10.00
N LEU A 4 11.64 16.79 -10.92
CA LEU A 4 10.93 15.55 -10.59
C LEU A 4 11.89 14.48 -10.08
N LEU A 5 13.09 14.40 -10.69
CA LEU A 5 14.14 13.47 -10.30
C LEU A 5 14.66 13.75 -8.88
N LEU A 6 14.79 15.05 -8.53
CA LEU A 6 15.20 15.50 -7.20
C LEU A 6 14.20 15.13 -6.11
N ILE A 7 12.90 15.27 -6.37
CA ILE A 7 11.86 14.91 -5.40
C ILE A 7 11.84 13.38 -5.21
N LEU A 8 12.00 12.61 -6.28
CA LEU A 8 12.07 11.15 -6.19
C LEU A 8 13.34 10.68 -5.44
N SER A 9 14.49 11.33 -5.67
CA SER A 9 15.73 10.96 -4.97
C SER A 9 15.69 11.32 -3.48
N MET A 10 15.07 12.45 -3.11
CA MET A 10 14.88 12.81 -1.70
C MET A 10 13.92 11.85 -0.99
N LEU A 11 12.87 11.39 -1.66
CA LEU A 11 11.95 10.39 -1.10
C LEU A 11 12.65 9.04 -0.86
N MET A 12 13.51 8.62 -1.80
CA MET A 12 14.32 7.39 -1.64
C MET A 12 15.34 7.52 -0.50
N CYS A 13 15.99 8.68 -0.33
CA CYS A 13 16.91 8.90 0.80
C CYS A 13 16.21 8.83 2.16
N MET A 14 14.99 9.35 2.29
CA MET A 14 14.24 9.28 3.55
C MET A 14 13.84 7.83 3.91
N CYS A 15 13.55 6.99 2.92
CA CYS A 15 13.27 5.57 3.16
C CYS A 15 14.52 4.78 3.61
N PHE A 16 15.73 5.18 3.18
CA PHE A 16 16.97 4.51 3.58
C PHE A 16 17.46 4.90 4.99
N THR A 17 17.20 6.13 5.46
CA THR A 17 17.62 6.55 6.81
C THR A 17 16.82 5.86 7.93
N PHE A 18 15.58 5.43 7.66
CA PHE A 18 14.80 4.66 8.64
C PHE A 18 15.27 3.20 8.79
N ALA A 19 16.01 2.65 7.82
CA ALA A 19 16.47 1.26 7.88
C ALA A 19 17.83 1.07 8.59
N ASN A 20 18.63 2.13 8.77
CA ASN A 20 20.01 2.06 9.28
C ASN A 20 20.19 2.63 10.71
N ALA A 21 19.12 2.99 11.41
CA ALA A 21 19.21 3.66 12.73
C ALA A 21 19.31 2.70 13.93
N GLU A 22 19.40 1.39 13.71
CA GLU A 22 19.67 0.41 14.76
C GLU A 22 21.10 -0.11 14.60
N VAL A 23 21.98 0.23 15.55
CA VAL A 23 23.15 -0.54 16.05
C VAL A 23 24.22 0.44 16.58
N ASN A 24 24.30 0.60 17.91
CA ASN A 24 25.50 0.24 18.67
C ASN A 24 25.33 0.46 20.19
N TYR A 25 26.13 -0.31 20.95
CA TYR A 25 26.62 -0.14 22.34
C TYR A 25 26.37 -1.36 23.25
N THR A 26 27.25 -2.35 23.11
CA THR A 26 27.82 -3.13 24.23
C THR A 26 28.99 -2.29 24.81
N THR A 27 29.39 -2.22 26.08
CA THR A 27 29.45 -3.20 27.19
C THR A 27 29.86 -2.44 28.47
N SER A 28 29.21 -2.68 29.62
CA SER A 28 29.86 -2.91 30.92
C SER A 28 28.83 -3.42 31.93
N GLN A 29 29.15 -4.55 32.55
CA GLN A 29 28.22 -5.51 33.12
C GLN A 29 27.95 -5.29 34.62
N GLN A 30 26.73 -5.67 34.97
CA GLN A 30 26.29 -6.35 36.20
C GLN A 30 25.57 -5.55 37.30
N ASP A 31 26.03 -4.39 37.79
CA ASP A 31 25.26 -3.67 38.83
C ASP A 31 24.13 -2.77 38.29
N ILE A 32 24.19 -2.42 37.00
CA ILE A 32 23.15 -1.64 36.32
C ILE A 32 21.96 -2.53 35.92
N THR A 33 22.09 -3.86 36.03
CA THR A 33 21.16 -4.82 35.41
C THR A 33 19.76 -4.75 36.03
N ILE A 34 19.61 -4.48 37.32
CA ILE A 34 18.29 -4.44 37.97
C ILE A 34 17.58 -3.10 37.67
N GLU A 35 18.30 -1.99 37.78
CA GLU A 35 17.76 -0.65 37.49
C GLU A 35 17.46 -0.47 35.99
N LYS A 36 18.35 -0.92 35.08
CA LYS A 36 18.07 -0.96 33.64
C LYS A 36 16.95 -1.91 33.25
N THR A 37 16.68 -2.99 33.99
CA THR A 37 15.56 -3.90 33.63
C THR A 37 14.21 -3.29 33.98
N ILE A 38 14.13 -2.53 35.07
CA ILE A 38 12.92 -1.77 35.43
C ILE A 38 12.75 -0.58 34.50
N ASP A 39 13.82 0.17 34.22
CA ASP A 39 13.77 1.30 33.29
C ASP A 39 13.51 0.86 31.85
N ASN A 40 14.11 -0.24 31.35
CA ASN A 40 13.80 -0.77 30.01
C ASN A 40 12.37 -1.29 29.93
N ASN A 41 11.84 -2.01 30.93
CA ASN A 41 10.46 -2.48 30.86
C ASN A 41 9.45 -1.32 30.89
N THR A 42 9.78 -0.24 31.61
CA THR A 42 8.92 0.95 31.71
C THR A 42 9.05 1.78 30.44
N THR A 43 10.26 2.14 30.00
CA THR A 43 10.51 2.87 28.74
C THR A 43 10.06 2.10 27.51
N GLN A 44 10.25 0.79 27.42
CA GLN A 44 9.77 -0.02 26.29
C GLN A 44 8.23 -0.09 26.25
N LYS A 45 7.54 -0.11 27.42
CA LYS A 45 6.08 0.03 27.48
C LYS A 45 5.61 1.44 27.10
N THR A 46 6.26 2.51 27.58
CA THR A 46 5.89 3.88 27.19
C THR A 46 6.19 4.16 25.73
N PHE A 47 7.33 3.69 25.19
CA PHE A 47 7.67 3.86 23.77
C PHE A 47 6.71 3.08 22.87
N LYS A 48 6.31 1.86 23.27
CA LYS A 48 5.29 1.06 22.56
C LYS A 48 3.91 1.73 22.60
N ASN A 49 3.53 2.32 23.73
CA ASN A 49 2.27 3.07 23.84
C ASN A 49 2.30 4.38 23.04
N TYR A 50 3.42 5.11 23.03
CA TYR A 50 3.59 6.31 22.23
C TYR A 50 3.60 6.00 20.72
N THR A 51 4.37 5.00 20.26
CA THR A 51 4.35 4.58 18.85
C THR A 51 2.96 4.12 18.42
N ASN A 52 2.25 3.33 19.23
CA ASN A 52 0.87 2.96 18.96
C ASN A 52 -0.05 4.20 18.86
N SER A 53 0.08 5.17 19.78
CA SER A 53 -0.74 6.39 19.75
C SER A 53 -0.45 7.26 18.51
N VAL A 54 0.81 7.41 18.11
CA VAL A 54 1.21 8.16 16.91
C VAL A 54 0.69 7.49 15.65
N ILE A 55 0.77 6.16 15.56
CA ILE A 55 0.21 5.40 14.43
C ILE A 55 -1.31 5.57 14.35
N ILE A 56 -2.00 5.51 15.49
CA ILE A 56 -3.46 5.70 15.55
C ILE A 56 -3.85 7.12 15.09
N ILE A 57 -3.14 8.15 15.59
CA ILE A 57 -3.40 9.54 15.18
C ILE A 57 -3.14 9.72 13.69
N ALA A 58 -2.02 9.19 13.17
CA ALA A 58 -1.70 9.25 11.75
C ALA A 58 -2.75 8.53 10.88
N ALA A 59 -3.26 7.38 11.35
CA ALA A 59 -4.32 6.66 10.67
C ALA A 59 -5.63 7.46 10.63
N ILE A 60 -6.03 8.09 11.73
CA ILE A 60 -7.23 8.96 11.77
C ILE A 60 -7.09 10.13 10.81
N VAL A 61 -5.94 10.82 10.83
CA VAL A 61 -5.66 11.93 9.91
C VAL A 61 -5.74 11.47 8.45
N TYR A 62 -5.16 10.30 8.15
CA TYR A 62 -5.23 9.72 6.81
C TYR A 62 -6.66 9.40 6.38
N ILE A 63 -7.49 8.85 7.28
CA ILE A 63 -8.90 8.56 7.01
C ILE A 63 -9.67 9.85 6.67
N VAL A 64 -9.46 10.92 7.44
CA VAL A 64 -10.11 12.22 7.17
C VAL A 64 -9.71 12.76 5.80
N ILE A 65 -8.41 12.71 5.46
CA ILE A 65 -7.90 13.10 4.14
C ILE A 65 -8.52 12.24 3.03
N ALA A 66 -8.59 10.93 3.22
CA ALA A 66 -9.17 10.00 2.25
C ALA A 66 -10.65 10.32 1.97
N ILE A 67 -11.45 10.61 3.01
CA ILE A 67 -12.85 11.01 2.85
C ILE A 67 -12.96 12.31 2.05
N VAL A 68 -12.13 13.32 2.36
CA VAL A 68 -12.11 14.59 1.61
C VAL A 68 -11.77 14.34 0.14
N LEU A 69 -10.75 13.53 -0.15
CA LEU A 69 -10.35 13.19 -1.51
C LEU A 69 -11.44 12.45 -2.28
N ILE A 70 -12.15 11.52 -1.64
CA ILE A 70 -13.29 10.82 -2.22
C ILE A 70 -14.38 11.83 -2.59
N ILE A 71 -14.76 12.73 -1.68
CA ILE A 71 -15.77 13.76 -1.95
C ILE A 71 -15.35 14.66 -3.12
N TYR A 72 -14.08 15.05 -3.19
CA TYR A 72 -13.55 15.86 -4.28
C TYR A 72 -13.54 15.08 -5.62
N GLY A 73 -13.25 13.78 -5.59
CA GLY A 73 -13.31 12.89 -6.75
C GLY A 73 -14.74 12.72 -7.30
N VAL A 74 -15.71 12.46 -6.40
CA VAL A 74 -17.13 12.34 -6.77
C VAL A 74 -17.66 13.67 -7.35
N LYS A 75 -17.25 14.81 -6.79
CA LYS A 75 -17.57 16.15 -7.33
C LYS A 75 -16.86 16.48 -8.64
N GLY A 76 -15.91 15.67 -9.09
CA GLY A 76 -15.17 15.86 -10.35
C GLY A 76 -14.10 16.95 -10.29
N LYS A 77 -13.75 17.43 -9.09
CA LYS A 77 -12.64 18.38 -8.89
C LYS A 77 -11.27 17.72 -9.05
N VAL A 78 -11.24 16.41 -8.93
CA VAL A 78 -10.05 15.55 -8.91
C VAL A 78 -10.35 14.29 -9.71
N ILE A 79 -9.36 13.80 -10.45
CA ILE A 79 -9.44 12.52 -11.18
C ILE A 79 -8.69 11.46 -10.37
N VAL A 80 -9.42 10.50 -9.80
CA VAL A 80 -8.83 9.37 -9.06
C VAL A 80 -8.54 8.21 -10.00
N TYR A 81 -9.56 7.75 -10.72
CA TYR A 81 -9.42 6.74 -11.78
C TYR A 81 -9.88 7.30 -13.12
N ARG A 82 -9.05 7.13 -14.14
CA ARG A 82 -9.43 7.53 -15.50
C ARG A 82 -10.42 6.54 -16.12
N ASN A 83 -10.19 5.25 -15.92
CA ASN A 83 -11.00 4.18 -16.50
C ASN A 83 -10.83 2.88 -15.70
N ILE A 84 -11.56 1.83 -16.11
CA ILE A 84 -11.42 0.49 -15.54
C ILE A 84 -10.01 -0.08 -15.68
N LEU A 85 -9.28 0.28 -16.75
CA LEU A 85 -7.90 -0.17 -16.94
C LEU A 85 -6.99 0.36 -15.83
N ASP A 86 -7.15 1.61 -15.42
CA ASP A 86 -6.40 2.25 -14.34
C ASP A 86 -6.64 1.55 -12.98
N VAL A 87 -7.88 1.13 -12.71
CA VAL A 87 -8.20 0.29 -11.55
C VAL A 87 -7.55 -1.09 -11.67
N SER A 88 -7.68 -1.73 -12.84
CA SER A 88 -7.11 -3.05 -13.07
C SER A 88 -5.58 -3.07 -12.92
N LEU A 89 -4.89 -1.99 -13.30
CA LEU A 89 -3.46 -1.80 -13.09
C LEU A 89 -3.11 -1.73 -11.60
N CYS A 90 -3.90 -1.00 -10.81
CA CYS A 90 -3.71 -0.93 -9.36
C CYS A 90 -3.95 -2.29 -8.69
N VAL A 91 -5.02 -3.00 -9.07
CA VAL A 91 -5.32 -4.35 -8.58
C VAL A 91 -4.21 -5.33 -8.97
N ALA A 92 -3.79 -5.33 -10.24
CA ALA A 92 -2.74 -6.21 -10.73
C ALA A 92 -1.42 -5.96 -9.99
N LEU A 93 -1.07 -4.69 -9.77
CA LEU A 93 0.19 -4.32 -9.13
C LEU A 93 0.25 -4.74 -7.66
N PHE A 94 -0.82 -4.53 -6.89
CA PHE A 94 -0.79 -4.71 -5.43
C PHE A 94 -1.46 -5.99 -4.92
N ALA A 95 -2.32 -6.64 -5.71
CA ALA A 95 -2.94 -7.91 -5.33
C ALA A 95 -2.32 -9.08 -6.12
N ALA A 96 -2.26 -9.01 -7.45
CA ALA A 96 -1.84 -10.14 -8.27
C ALA A 96 -0.31 -10.34 -8.26
N LEU A 97 0.46 -9.26 -8.44
CA LEU A 97 1.91 -9.33 -8.58
C LEU A 97 2.62 -9.87 -7.32
N PRO A 98 2.23 -9.48 -6.09
CA PRO A 98 2.79 -10.07 -4.87
C PRO A 98 2.44 -11.55 -4.69
N VAL A 99 1.27 -11.98 -5.16
CA VAL A 99 0.88 -13.40 -5.10
C VAL A 99 1.70 -14.23 -6.09
N ILE A 100 1.83 -13.75 -7.33
CA ILE A 100 2.70 -14.37 -8.35
C ILE A 100 4.14 -14.43 -7.85
N TRP A 101 4.59 -13.36 -7.20
CA TRP A 101 5.91 -13.28 -6.59
C TRP A 101 6.14 -14.34 -5.52
N ILE A 102 5.20 -14.50 -4.58
CA ILE A 102 5.29 -15.53 -3.53
C ILE A 102 5.34 -16.92 -4.17
N ILE A 103 4.50 -17.18 -5.19
CA ILE A 103 4.48 -18.47 -5.90
C ILE A 103 5.84 -18.73 -6.56
N ILE A 104 6.39 -17.76 -7.31
CA ILE A 104 7.70 -17.89 -7.95
C ILE A 104 8.79 -18.12 -6.89
N LEU A 105 8.81 -17.34 -5.80
CA LEU A 105 9.78 -17.55 -4.73
C LEU A 105 9.66 -18.95 -4.14
N THR A 106 8.45 -19.43 -3.86
CA THR A 106 8.24 -20.78 -3.30
C THR A 106 8.67 -21.89 -4.26
N MET A 107 8.45 -21.75 -5.58
CA MET A 107 8.87 -22.76 -6.56
C MET A 107 10.38 -22.75 -6.78
N PHE A 108 11.02 -21.58 -6.80
CA PHE A 108 12.45 -21.44 -7.13
C PHE A 108 13.38 -21.64 -5.93
N PHE A 109 12.98 -21.25 -4.71
CA PHE A 109 13.79 -21.48 -3.50
C PHE A 109 14.00 -22.97 -3.19
N LEU A 110 13.13 -23.84 -3.68
CA LEU A 110 13.24 -25.29 -3.47
C LEU A 110 14.23 -25.97 -4.44
N GLN A 111 14.63 -25.34 -5.55
CA GLN A 111 15.34 -26.05 -6.64
C GLN A 111 16.42 -25.25 -7.39
N VAL A 112 16.51 -23.91 -7.24
CA VAL A 112 17.31 -23.09 -8.16
C VAL A 112 18.45 -22.35 -7.47
N GLU A 113 19.57 -22.20 -8.20
CA GLU A 113 20.74 -21.45 -7.74
C GLU A 113 20.39 -20.02 -7.31
N ARG A 114 21.03 -19.58 -6.21
CA ARG A 114 20.83 -18.27 -5.57
C ARG A 114 20.99 -17.10 -6.56
N ASN A 115 21.86 -17.21 -7.55
CA ASN A 115 22.12 -16.17 -8.55
C ASN A 115 20.95 -15.95 -9.51
N ILE A 116 20.30 -17.02 -9.97
CA ILE A 116 19.15 -16.93 -10.88
C ILE A 116 17.96 -16.33 -10.14
N THR A 117 17.76 -16.72 -8.87
CA THR A 117 16.71 -16.17 -8.02
C THR A 117 16.86 -14.65 -7.83
N LEU A 118 18.09 -14.15 -7.61
CA LEU A 118 18.37 -12.71 -7.49
C LEU A 118 18.11 -11.94 -8.80
N ILE A 119 18.39 -12.53 -9.96
CA ILE A 119 18.12 -11.89 -11.26
C ILE A 119 16.61 -11.75 -11.49
N ILE A 120 15.85 -12.82 -11.24
CA ILE A 120 14.38 -12.79 -11.31
C ILE A 120 13.83 -11.77 -10.32
N LEU A 121 14.42 -11.70 -9.12
CA LEU A 121 14.06 -10.73 -8.09
C LEU A 121 14.18 -9.29 -8.61
N GLY A 122 15.32 -8.98 -9.24
CA GLY A 122 15.62 -7.67 -9.80
C GLY A 122 14.68 -7.29 -10.95
N ILE A 123 14.39 -8.21 -11.87
CA ILE A 123 13.48 -7.98 -13.01
C ILE A 123 12.07 -7.65 -12.50
N MET A 124 11.57 -8.42 -11.55
CA MET A 124 10.23 -8.18 -11.01
C MET A 124 10.14 -6.88 -10.21
N ALA A 125 11.14 -6.57 -9.38
CA ALA A 125 11.20 -5.29 -8.68
C ALA A 125 11.22 -4.11 -9.67
N PHE A 126 11.96 -4.25 -10.79
CA PHE A 126 11.99 -3.26 -11.86
C PHE A 126 10.62 -3.08 -12.54
N ILE A 127 9.90 -4.17 -12.83
CA ILE A 127 8.53 -4.11 -13.36
C ILE A 127 7.61 -3.40 -12.35
N TRP A 128 7.74 -3.74 -11.06
CA TRP A 128 6.92 -3.17 -9.99
C TRP A 128 7.09 -1.66 -9.88
N ILE A 129 8.34 -1.19 -9.85
CA ILE A 129 8.67 0.24 -9.81
C ILE A 129 8.21 0.93 -11.10
N SER A 130 8.41 0.30 -12.26
CA SER A 130 8.02 0.88 -13.56
C SER A 130 6.52 1.13 -13.65
N VAL A 131 5.71 0.16 -13.23
CA VAL A 131 4.24 0.30 -13.22
C VAL A 131 3.80 1.31 -12.17
N LEU A 132 4.42 1.33 -10.99
CA LEU A 132 4.13 2.34 -9.95
C LEU A 132 4.44 3.75 -10.45
N LEU A 133 5.58 3.94 -11.11
CA LEU A 133 6.00 5.21 -11.71
C LEU A 133 5.07 5.63 -12.84
N TYR A 134 4.60 4.67 -13.65
CA TYR A 134 3.60 4.91 -14.69
C TYR A 134 2.28 5.42 -14.09
N ILE A 135 1.74 4.75 -13.07
CA ILE A 135 0.52 5.17 -12.36
C ILE A 135 0.71 6.56 -11.77
N ALA A 136 1.87 6.84 -11.16
CA ALA A 136 2.19 8.16 -10.62
C ALA A 136 2.22 9.25 -11.70
N CYS A 137 2.87 8.98 -12.83
CA CYS A 137 2.99 9.92 -13.93
C CYS A 137 1.62 10.25 -14.55
N ILE A 138 0.78 9.24 -14.76
CA ILE A 138 -0.58 9.43 -15.28
C ILE A 138 -1.43 10.21 -14.28
N THR A 139 -1.38 9.87 -12.99
CA THR A 139 -2.14 10.55 -11.93
C THR A 139 -1.75 12.03 -11.81
N LEU A 140 -0.45 12.34 -11.93
CA LEU A 140 0.06 13.72 -11.97
C LEU A 140 -0.38 14.47 -13.24
N LYS A 141 -0.40 13.79 -14.39
CA LYS A 141 -0.84 14.38 -15.66
C LYS A 141 -2.33 14.73 -15.62
N ASP A 142 -3.15 13.88 -15.01
CA ASP A 142 -4.60 14.07 -14.90
C ASP A 142 -4.98 15.17 -13.91
N ASN A 143 -4.15 15.41 -12.90
CA ASN A 143 -4.38 16.40 -11.87
C ASN A 143 -3.34 17.54 -11.91
N ARG A 144 -2.90 17.93 -13.11
CA ARG A 144 -1.81 18.91 -13.31
C ARG A 144 -2.04 20.24 -12.60
N TYR A 145 -3.29 20.66 -12.43
CA TYR A 145 -3.65 21.92 -11.77
C TYR A 145 -3.41 21.91 -10.26
N ASN A 146 -3.33 20.74 -9.62
CA ASN A 146 -3.16 20.60 -8.18
C ASN A 146 -2.17 19.47 -7.83
N PRO A 147 -0.84 19.69 -8.01
CA PRO A 147 0.17 18.63 -7.83
C PRO A 147 0.25 18.09 -6.39
N LEU A 148 -0.05 18.92 -5.38
CA LEU A 148 -0.16 18.47 -3.99
C LEU A 148 -1.26 17.42 -3.83
N LEU A 149 -2.48 17.70 -4.33
CA LEU A 149 -3.59 16.75 -4.30
C LEU A 149 -3.22 15.45 -5.04
N SER A 150 -2.53 15.53 -6.19
CA SER A 150 -2.05 14.36 -6.95
C SER A 150 -1.22 13.38 -6.13
N ILE A 151 -0.34 13.90 -5.27
CA ILE A 151 0.50 13.07 -4.39
C ILE A 151 -0.35 12.37 -3.33
N LEU A 152 -1.35 13.07 -2.78
CA LEU A 152 -2.26 12.50 -1.79
C LEU A 152 -3.28 11.49 -2.39
N ILE A 153 -3.64 11.63 -3.67
CA ILE A 153 -4.54 10.71 -4.38
C ILE A 153 -3.87 9.37 -4.65
N LEU A 154 -2.56 9.36 -4.87
CA LEU A 154 -1.83 8.14 -5.22
C LEU A 154 -1.98 7.00 -4.18
N PRO A 155 -1.73 7.22 -2.88
CA PRO A 155 -1.96 6.18 -1.87
C PRO A 155 -3.45 5.79 -1.77
N LEU A 156 -4.37 6.76 -1.90
CA LEU A 156 -5.82 6.47 -1.88
C LEU A 156 -6.21 5.54 -3.03
N LYS A 157 -5.70 5.80 -4.24
CA LYS A 157 -5.92 5.01 -5.45
C LYS A 157 -5.40 3.58 -5.32
N ILE A 158 -4.27 3.42 -4.64
CA ILE A 158 -3.70 2.10 -4.34
C ILE A 158 -4.59 1.34 -3.36
N ILE A 159 -4.98 1.98 -2.25
CA ILE A 159 -5.78 1.35 -1.20
C ILE A 159 -7.17 0.97 -1.71
N LEU A 160 -7.86 1.87 -2.42
CA LEU A 160 -9.17 1.59 -3.00
C LEU A 160 -9.11 0.45 -4.03
N GLY A 161 -8.07 0.45 -4.88
CA GLY A 161 -7.85 -0.61 -5.85
C GLY A 161 -7.59 -1.95 -5.17
N LEU A 162 -6.76 -1.97 -4.13
CA LEU A 162 -6.47 -3.16 -3.35
C LEU A 162 -7.73 -3.69 -2.65
N TRP A 163 -8.50 -2.82 -2.00
CA TRP A 163 -9.75 -3.21 -1.34
C TRP A 163 -10.74 -3.81 -2.33
N PHE A 164 -10.90 -3.20 -3.51
CA PHE A 164 -11.74 -3.74 -4.57
C PHE A 164 -11.26 -5.12 -5.06
N GLY A 165 -9.96 -5.26 -5.33
CA GLY A 165 -9.36 -6.52 -5.78
C GLY A 165 -9.52 -7.64 -4.75
N LEU A 166 -9.27 -7.35 -3.47
CA LEU A 166 -9.44 -8.31 -2.38
C LEU A 166 -10.90 -8.70 -2.17
N SER A 167 -11.83 -7.76 -2.27
CA SER A 167 -13.27 -8.03 -2.16
C SER A 167 -13.79 -8.88 -3.32
N LEU A 168 -13.29 -8.63 -4.54
CA LEU A 168 -13.58 -9.45 -5.71
C LEU A 168 -13.01 -10.86 -5.54
N PHE A 169 -11.73 -10.98 -5.12
CA PHE A 169 -11.10 -12.27 -4.89
C PHE A 169 -11.80 -13.06 -3.78
N GLY A 170 -12.20 -12.42 -2.68
CA GLY A 170 -12.96 -13.05 -1.60
C GLY A 170 -14.36 -13.51 -2.04
N ALA A 171 -15.02 -12.77 -2.94
CA ALA A 171 -16.32 -13.16 -3.49
C ALA A 171 -16.22 -14.36 -4.43
N LEU A 172 -15.08 -14.50 -5.14
CA LEU A 172 -14.81 -15.58 -6.09
C LEU A 172 -14.16 -16.82 -5.44
N LYS A 173 -13.40 -16.65 -4.36
CA LYS A 173 -12.66 -17.74 -3.72
C LYS A 173 -13.61 -18.74 -3.07
N LYS A 174 -13.38 -20.03 -3.33
CA LYS A 174 -14.03 -21.12 -2.61
C LYS A 174 -13.28 -21.31 -1.28
N GLY A 175 -13.96 -21.16 -0.15
CA GLY A 175 -13.36 -21.40 1.16
C GLY A 175 -12.96 -22.87 1.31
N GLU A 176 -11.67 -23.16 1.30
CA GLU A 176 -11.14 -24.48 1.63
C GLU A 176 -10.97 -24.57 3.15
N GLY A 177 -11.35 -25.71 3.74
CA GLY A 177 -11.22 -25.95 5.19
C GLY A 177 -12.28 -25.30 6.10
N LYS A 178 -13.26 -24.56 5.57
CA LYS A 178 -14.34 -23.92 6.35
C LYS A 178 -15.67 -24.69 6.27
N THR A 179 -16.52 -24.56 7.29
CA THR A 179 -17.88 -25.11 7.25
C THR A 179 -18.74 -24.42 6.18
N VAL A 180 -19.88 -25.01 5.81
CA VAL A 180 -20.77 -24.43 4.77
C VAL A 180 -21.36 -23.09 5.22
N ALA A 181 -21.62 -22.92 6.52
CA ALA A 181 -22.16 -21.68 7.09
C ALA A 181 -21.13 -20.54 7.05
N GLU A 182 -19.91 -20.78 7.52
CA GLU A 182 -18.81 -19.80 7.50
C GLU A 182 -18.45 -19.37 6.07
N ARG A 183 -18.49 -20.31 5.11
CA ARG A 183 -18.30 -19.97 3.69
C ARG A 183 -19.37 -19.03 3.14
N LYS A 184 -20.61 -19.20 3.57
CA LYS A 184 -21.71 -18.32 3.12
C LYS A 184 -21.57 -16.93 3.72
N GLU A 185 -21.23 -16.85 5.01
CA GLU A 185 -21.02 -15.58 5.71
C GLU A 185 -19.83 -14.81 5.13
N ASP A 186 -18.67 -15.45 4.95
CA ASP A 186 -17.49 -14.83 4.33
C ASP A 186 -17.80 -14.32 2.93
N LYS A 187 -18.48 -15.14 2.12
CA LYS A 187 -18.83 -14.78 0.75
C LYS A 187 -19.83 -13.63 0.71
N GLN A 188 -20.83 -13.64 1.60
CA GLN A 188 -21.80 -12.55 1.72
C GLN A 188 -21.12 -11.25 2.16
N ASN A 189 -20.22 -11.30 3.15
CA ASN A 189 -19.47 -10.14 3.59
C ASN A 189 -18.59 -9.57 2.44
N SER A 190 -17.88 -10.45 1.72
CA SER A 190 -17.07 -10.06 0.57
C SER A 190 -17.90 -9.48 -0.58
N LEU A 191 -19.12 -9.99 -0.81
CA LEU A 191 -20.08 -9.46 -1.78
C LEU A 191 -20.58 -8.06 -1.39
N VAL A 192 -20.86 -7.83 -0.11
CA VAL A 192 -21.25 -6.51 0.41
C VAL A 192 -20.11 -5.51 0.22
N HIS A 193 -18.88 -5.88 0.60
CA HIS A 193 -17.70 -5.04 0.38
C HIS A 193 -17.43 -4.80 -1.11
N PHE A 194 -17.66 -5.79 -1.97
CA PHE A 194 -17.56 -5.64 -3.42
C PHE A 194 -18.63 -4.69 -3.98
N ALA A 195 -19.87 -4.78 -3.51
CA ALA A 195 -20.95 -3.88 -3.93
C ALA A 195 -20.65 -2.41 -3.54
N ILE A 196 -20.16 -2.19 -2.32
CA ILE A 196 -19.79 -0.85 -1.84
C ILE A 196 -18.58 -0.31 -2.62
N SER A 197 -17.52 -1.12 -2.73
CA SER A 197 -16.29 -0.70 -3.42
C SER A 197 -16.50 -0.49 -4.92
N SER A 198 -17.30 -1.32 -5.59
CA SER A 198 -17.65 -1.13 -7.01
C SER A 198 -18.45 0.16 -7.24
N GLY A 199 -19.46 0.45 -6.41
CA GLY A 199 -20.21 1.71 -6.49
C GLY A 199 -19.32 2.94 -6.27
N LEU A 200 -18.43 2.87 -5.28
CA LEU A 200 -17.48 3.94 -4.99
C LEU A 200 -16.47 4.15 -6.13
N ILE A 201 -15.90 3.06 -6.65
CA ILE A 201 -14.95 3.10 -7.76
C ILE A 201 -15.62 3.64 -9.02
N TYR A 202 -16.83 3.20 -9.33
CA TYR A 202 -17.61 3.70 -10.45
C TYR A 202 -17.87 5.22 -10.32
N ALA A 203 -18.23 5.70 -9.13
CA ALA A 203 -18.41 7.12 -8.88
C ALA A 203 -17.12 7.96 -9.01
N LEU A 204 -15.96 7.32 -8.81
CA LEU A 204 -14.64 7.93 -8.93
C LEU A 204 -14.00 7.79 -10.32
N MET A 205 -14.62 7.00 -11.22
CA MET A 205 -14.19 6.85 -12.61
C MET A 205 -14.64 8.04 -13.46
N ARG A 206 -13.76 8.46 -14.38
CA ARG A 206 -14.05 9.52 -15.36
C ARG A 206 -13.70 9.04 -16.76
N ASP A 207 -14.65 8.35 -17.40
CA ASP A 207 -14.51 7.78 -18.75
C ASP A 207 -14.26 8.81 -19.87
N LYS A 208 -14.26 10.12 -19.57
CA LYS A 208 -13.91 11.18 -20.50
C LYS A 208 -12.92 12.16 -19.85
N PRO A 209 -11.89 12.63 -20.59
CA PRO A 209 -11.13 13.78 -20.13
C PRO A 209 -12.09 14.96 -19.93
N LEU A 210 -11.90 15.72 -18.85
CA LEU A 210 -12.60 17.00 -18.64
C LEU A 210 -12.56 17.76 -19.97
N LYS A 211 -13.75 18.05 -20.53
CA LYS A 211 -13.85 18.97 -21.67
C LYS A 211 -13.15 20.26 -21.22
N LYS A 212 -12.12 20.64 -21.97
CA LYS A 212 -11.51 21.96 -21.89
C LYS A 212 -12.54 23.03 -22.20
#